data_AF-A0AAF0F4H7-F1
#
_entry.id   AF-A0AAF0F4H7-F1
#
_cell.length_a   1.000
_cell.length_b   1.000
_cell.length_c   1.000
_cell.angle_alpha   90.00
_cell.angle_beta   90.00
_cell.angle_gamma   90.00
#
_symmetry.space_group_name_H-M   'P 1'
#
loop_
_entity.id
_entity.type
_entity.pdbx_description
1 polymer ?
#
loop_
_entity_poly.entity_id
_entity_poly.type
_entity_poly.pdbx_seq_one_letter_code
_entity_poly.pdbx_strand_id
1 'polypeptide(L)'
;MAMASMWGRVAGIALVLLCFFAVDVSAKKPAYEKVRFDDIQALTFFRGKETLARRTHPIPQLRCEGELCSKFQPRVVQCVSRGDAQWKCEAELPNWASLGAVKVSCEGWDRADDKYVLRGSCGLRYELVSSANSSGSDWASTLFLIVFWAFFGYIVLCCLYAIFGPRPDTLGSAPGQGPDAPPPPYPGQGKPDSWRPGFWSGMGLGAIAARLFGPGRQRTAYPYGPSYGTMPPSGAQDYYYGHNHAADVPSSSTTHSSAGFGGTENR
;
A
#
# COMPACT_ATOMS: atom_id res chain seq x y z
N MET A 1 -63.97 -68.62 -28.91
CA MET A 1 -64.08 -67.19 -29.24
C MET A 1 -63.84 -66.35 -27.99
N ALA A 2 -62.59 -66.09 -27.55
CA ALA A 2 -62.36 -65.23 -26.38
C ALA A 2 -60.90 -64.71 -26.22
N MET A 3 -60.06 -64.72 -27.26
CA MET A 3 -58.65 -64.28 -27.11
C MET A 3 -58.22 -63.09 -27.98
N ALA A 4 -59.07 -62.62 -28.89
CA ALA A 4 -58.71 -61.54 -29.83
C ALA A 4 -58.98 -60.11 -29.31
N SER A 5 -59.68 -59.92 -28.19
CA SER A 5 -60.18 -58.59 -27.76
C SER A 5 -59.33 -57.88 -26.70
N MET A 6 -58.34 -58.55 -26.09
CA MET A 6 -57.55 -57.97 -25.00
C MET A 6 -56.29 -57.23 -25.47
N TRP A 7 -55.76 -57.53 -26.66
CA TRP A 7 -54.52 -56.91 -27.14
C TRP A 7 -54.72 -55.50 -27.71
N GLY A 8 -55.90 -55.20 -28.27
CA GLY A 8 -56.22 -53.85 -28.77
C GLY A 8 -56.44 -52.80 -27.68
N ARG A 9 -56.90 -53.22 -26.48
CA ARG A 9 -57.17 -52.31 -25.36
C ARG A 9 -55.89 -51.92 -24.60
N VAL A 10 -54.91 -52.82 -24.52
CA VAL A 10 -53.62 -52.55 -23.86
C VAL A 10 -52.73 -51.64 -24.73
N ALA A 11 -52.75 -51.81 -26.06
CA ALA A 11 -52.03 -50.94 -26.98
C ALA A 11 -52.57 -49.49 -27.01
N GLY A 12 -53.89 -49.31 -26.87
CA GLY A 12 -54.52 -47.98 -26.83
C GLY A 12 -54.21 -47.18 -25.56
N ILE A 13 -54.09 -47.84 -24.41
CA ILE A 13 -53.78 -47.18 -23.13
C ILE A 13 -52.30 -46.75 -23.08
N ALA A 14 -51.40 -47.53 -23.68
CA ALA A 14 -49.98 -47.18 -23.78
C ALA A 14 -49.72 -45.94 -24.67
N LEU A 15 -50.50 -45.77 -25.75
CA LEU A 15 -50.37 -44.61 -26.65
C LEU A 15 -50.87 -43.31 -26.01
N VAL A 16 -51.97 -43.37 -25.23
CA VAL A 16 -52.52 -42.20 -24.52
C VAL A 16 -51.61 -41.76 -23.37
N LEU A 17 -50.97 -42.71 -22.67
CA LEU A 17 -50.00 -42.39 -21.61
C LEU A 17 -48.69 -41.81 -22.16
N LEU A 18 -48.25 -42.18 -23.36
CA LEU A 18 -47.10 -41.57 -24.04
C LEU A 18 -47.35 -40.13 -24.50
N CYS A 19 -48.61 -39.73 -24.74
CA CYS A 19 -48.96 -38.35 -25.09
C CYS A 19 -49.10 -37.41 -23.88
N PHE A 20 -49.30 -37.93 -22.67
CA PHE A 20 -49.50 -37.09 -21.46
C PHE A 20 -48.20 -36.56 -20.84
N PHE A 21 -47.02 -37.02 -21.27
CA PHE A 21 -45.73 -36.58 -20.74
C PHE A 21 -44.99 -35.52 -21.58
N ALA A 22 -45.62 -34.98 -22.64
CA ALA A 22 -45.11 -33.80 -23.33
C ALA A 22 -45.55 -32.53 -22.60
N VAL A 23 -45.07 -32.33 -21.36
CA VAL A 23 -45.16 -31.03 -20.71
C VAL A 23 -44.05 -30.17 -21.28
N ASP A 24 -44.38 -29.33 -22.27
CA ASP A 24 -43.51 -28.27 -22.76
C ASP A 24 -43.25 -27.29 -21.61
N VAL A 25 -42.12 -27.48 -20.90
CA VAL A 25 -41.59 -26.46 -19.99
C VAL A 25 -41.09 -25.31 -20.86
N SER A 26 -42.00 -24.40 -21.20
CA SER A 26 -41.66 -23.12 -21.84
C SER A 26 -40.87 -22.29 -20.84
N ALA A 27 -39.54 -22.44 -20.88
CA ALA A 27 -38.63 -21.58 -20.14
C ALA A 27 -38.77 -20.16 -20.70
N LYS A 28 -39.44 -19.27 -19.95
CA LYS A 28 -39.48 -17.83 -20.25
C LYS A 28 -38.03 -17.35 -20.45
N LYS A 29 -37.75 -16.76 -21.62
CA LYS A 29 -36.44 -16.15 -21.88
C LYS A 29 -36.17 -15.09 -20.79
N PRO A 30 -34.96 -15.06 -20.21
CA PRO A 30 -34.63 -14.03 -19.24
C PRO A 30 -34.73 -12.66 -19.91
N ALA A 31 -35.47 -11.74 -19.27
CA ALA A 31 -35.51 -10.35 -19.69
C ALA A 31 -34.17 -9.71 -19.33
N TYR A 32 -33.43 -9.27 -20.35
CA TYR A 32 -32.14 -8.60 -20.17
C TYR A 32 -32.34 -7.14 -19.75
N GLU A 33 -31.55 -6.68 -18.78
CA GLU A 33 -31.62 -5.32 -18.24
C GLU A 33 -30.34 -4.54 -18.59
N LYS A 34 -30.51 -3.29 -19.04
CA LYS A 34 -29.42 -2.37 -19.42
C LYS A 34 -29.11 -1.44 -18.25
N VAL A 35 -27.84 -1.29 -17.92
CA VAL A 35 -27.38 -0.40 -16.83
C VAL A 35 -26.23 0.48 -17.33
N ARG A 36 -26.19 1.75 -16.93
CA ARG A 36 -25.06 2.63 -17.23
C ARG A 36 -23.86 2.21 -16.38
N PHE A 37 -22.69 2.04 -17.00
CA PHE A 37 -21.51 1.51 -16.34
C PHE A 37 -21.08 2.36 -15.13
N ASP A 38 -21.08 3.70 -15.29
CA ASP A 38 -20.70 4.64 -14.22
C ASP A 38 -21.67 4.66 -13.03
N ASP A 39 -22.89 4.13 -13.18
CA ASP A 39 -23.89 4.10 -12.10
C ASP A 39 -23.73 2.86 -11.21
N ILE A 40 -22.83 1.94 -11.56
CA ILE A 40 -22.58 0.73 -10.79
C ILE A 40 -21.73 1.09 -9.57
N GLN A 41 -22.35 1.07 -8.39
CA GLN A 41 -21.66 1.45 -7.14
C GLN A 41 -20.85 0.28 -6.55
N ALA A 42 -21.39 -0.93 -6.63
CA ALA A 42 -20.76 -2.11 -6.05
C ALA A 42 -21.08 -3.37 -6.86
N LEU A 43 -20.13 -4.30 -6.85
CA LEU A 43 -20.21 -5.61 -7.48
C LEU A 43 -19.78 -6.67 -6.47
N THR A 44 -20.43 -7.82 -6.50
CA THR A 44 -20.08 -8.95 -5.65
C THR A 44 -19.98 -10.19 -6.52
N PHE A 45 -18.79 -10.78 -6.51
CA PHE A 45 -18.44 -11.90 -7.36
C PHE A 45 -18.30 -13.17 -6.52
N PHE A 46 -18.84 -14.27 -7.02
CA PHE A 46 -18.83 -15.55 -6.32
C PHE A 46 -18.05 -16.60 -7.10
N ARG A 47 -17.25 -17.38 -6.39
CA ARG A 47 -16.47 -18.47 -6.99
C ARG A 47 -17.40 -19.55 -7.54
N GLY A 48 -17.13 -20.00 -8.77
CA GLY A 48 -17.91 -21.04 -9.45
C GLY A 48 -19.25 -20.58 -10.01
N LYS A 49 -19.57 -19.28 -9.97
CA LYS A 49 -20.71 -18.71 -10.69
C LYS A 49 -20.27 -18.14 -12.02
N GLU A 50 -21.15 -18.26 -13.02
CA GLU A 50 -20.98 -17.65 -14.34
C GLU A 50 -21.68 -16.30 -14.42
N THR A 51 -21.20 -15.43 -15.32
CA THR A 51 -21.86 -14.16 -15.66
C THR A 51 -23.06 -14.40 -16.56
N LEU A 52 -24.03 -13.49 -16.53
CA LEU A 52 -25.00 -13.40 -17.63
C LEU A 52 -24.26 -12.98 -18.92
N ALA A 53 -24.76 -13.44 -20.05
CA ALA A 53 -24.24 -13.04 -21.34
C ALA A 53 -25.37 -13.02 -22.37
N ARG A 54 -25.31 -12.10 -23.33
CA ARG A 54 -26.33 -11.97 -24.38
C ARG A 54 -25.70 -12.05 -25.77
N ARG A 55 -24.65 -11.28 -25.99
CA ARG A 55 -23.90 -11.23 -27.26
C ARG A 55 -22.68 -12.13 -27.22
N THR A 56 -22.05 -12.20 -26.05
CA THR A 56 -20.87 -13.03 -25.82
C THR A 56 -21.26 -14.33 -25.11
N HIS A 57 -20.27 -15.14 -24.77
CA HIS A 57 -20.47 -16.34 -23.96
C HIS A 57 -20.32 -16.00 -22.46
N PRO A 58 -21.05 -16.68 -21.56
CA PRO A 58 -20.81 -16.59 -20.12
C PRO A 58 -19.34 -16.83 -19.76
N ILE A 59 -18.84 -16.08 -18.77
CA ILE A 59 -17.51 -16.31 -18.19
C ILE A 59 -17.64 -16.51 -16.67
N PRO A 60 -16.62 -17.06 -15.99
CA PRO A 60 -16.60 -17.10 -14.54
C PRO A 60 -16.63 -15.69 -13.93
N GLN A 61 -17.43 -15.50 -12.88
CA GLN A 61 -17.47 -14.25 -12.12
C GLN A 61 -16.14 -13.94 -11.43
N LEU A 62 -15.40 -14.98 -11.05
CA LEU A 62 -14.08 -14.88 -10.44
C LEU A 62 -13.08 -15.68 -11.26
N ARG A 63 -12.10 -15.00 -11.86
CA ARG A 63 -10.97 -15.60 -12.56
C ARG A 63 -9.67 -15.21 -11.86
N CYS A 64 -9.02 -16.20 -11.25
CA CYS A 64 -7.74 -16.03 -10.58
C CYS A 64 -6.59 -16.16 -11.59
N GLU A 65 -5.62 -15.26 -11.51
CA GLU A 65 -4.39 -15.26 -12.31
C GLU A 65 -3.15 -15.38 -11.39
N GLY A 66 -2.14 -16.12 -11.84
CA GLY A 66 -0.90 -16.35 -11.09
C GLY A 66 -0.77 -17.73 -10.43
N GLU A 67 0.40 -18.04 -9.90
CA GLU A 67 0.76 -19.38 -9.38
C GLU A 67 -0.01 -19.74 -8.10
N LEU A 68 -0.34 -18.74 -7.27
CA LEU A 68 -1.01 -18.93 -5.98
C LEU A 68 -2.48 -19.36 -6.11
N CYS A 69 -3.08 -19.23 -7.29
CA CYS A 69 -4.46 -19.63 -7.57
C CYS A 69 -4.72 -21.14 -7.41
N SER A 70 -3.68 -21.97 -7.52
CA SER A 70 -3.76 -23.40 -7.25
C SER A 70 -3.88 -23.73 -5.75
N LYS A 71 -3.37 -22.84 -4.89
CA LYS A 71 -3.34 -23.04 -3.43
C LYS A 71 -4.60 -22.54 -2.74
N PHE A 72 -5.06 -21.34 -3.12
CA PHE A 72 -6.22 -20.73 -2.49
C PHE A 72 -6.95 -19.82 -3.48
N GLN A 73 -8.28 -19.79 -3.38
CA GLN A 73 -9.12 -18.84 -4.10
C GLN A 73 -10.26 -18.39 -3.18
N PRO A 74 -10.46 -17.09 -2.97
CA PRO A 74 -11.56 -16.59 -2.17
C PRO A 74 -12.91 -17.03 -2.72
N ARG A 75 -13.88 -17.26 -1.83
CA ARG A 75 -15.25 -17.64 -2.23
C ARG A 75 -16.05 -16.45 -2.74
N VAL A 76 -15.79 -15.27 -2.18
CA VAL A 76 -16.48 -14.02 -2.46
C VAL A 76 -15.46 -12.90 -2.54
N VAL A 77 -15.62 -12.02 -3.52
CA VAL A 77 -14.88 -10.75 -3.60
C VAL A 77 -15.90 -9.63 -3.79
N GLN A 78 -15.77 -8.57 -2.99
CA GLN A 78 -16.63 -7.40 -3.09
C GLN A 78 -15.84 -6.23 -3.65
N CYS A 79 -16.31 -5.66 -4.75
CA CYS A 79 -15.71 -4.50 -5.38
C CYS A 79 -16.64 -3.30 -5.25
N VAL A 80 -16.04 -2.14 -4.96
CA VAL A 80 -16.73 -0.86 -4.85
C VAL A 80 -16.11 0.10 -5.84
N SER A 81 -16.95 0.82 -6.58
CA SER A 81 -16.51 1.84 -7.53
C SER A 81 -15.77 2.97 -6.81
N ARG A 82 -14.76 3.51 -7.47
CA ARG A 82 -14.01 4.70 -7.04
C ARG A 82 -14.19 5.86 -8.03
N GLY A 83 -15.09 5.72 -9.00
CA GLY A 83 -15.24 6.67 -10.12
C GLY A 83 -14.29 6.33 -11.27
N ASP A 84 -14.56 6.90 -12.44
CA ASP A 84 -13.71 6.78 -13.65
C ASP A 84 -13.27 5.35 -13.97
N ALA A 85 -14.21 4.41 -13.84
CA ALA A 85 -13.98 2.99 -14.06
C ALA A 85 -12.87 2.35 -13.19
N GLN A 86 -12.54 2.97 -12.06
CA GLN A 86 -11.64 2.44 -11.03
C GLN A 86 -12.42 1.67 -9.97
N TRP A 87 -11.85 0.55 -9.51
CA TRP A 87 -12.46 -0.35 -8.55
C TRP A 87 -11.50 -0.64 -7.40
N LYS A 88 -12.04 -0.63 -6.17
CA LYS A 88 -11.40 -1.24 -5.00
C LYS A 88 -12.11 -2.55 -4.70
N CYS A 89 -11.38 -3.65 -4.71
CA CYS A 89 -11.90 -4.98 -4.42
C CYS A 89 -11.32 -5.52 -3.11
N GLU A 90 -12.16 -6.09 -2.26
CA GLU A 90 -11.79 -6.62 -0.95
C GLU A 90 -12.22 -8.08 -0.81
N ALA A 91 -11.37 -8.90 -0.17
CA ALA A 91 -11.63 -10.31 0.11
C ALA A 91 -10.89 -10.77 1.36
N GLU A 92 -11.40 -11.84 1.99
CA GLU A 92 -10.72 -12.53 3.08
C GLU A 92 -9.72 -13.54 2.51
N LEU A 93 -8.46 -13.39 2.88
CA LEU A 93 -7.34 -14.20 2.40
C LEU A 93 -6.52 -14.74 3.58
N PRO A 94 -5.81 -15.87 3.42
CA PRO A 94 -4.85 -16.32 4.42
C PRO A 94 -3.67 -15.33 4.51
N ASN A 95 -3.01 -15.26 5.68
CA ASN A 95 -1.91 -14.31 5.93
C ASN A 95 -0.73 -14.36 4.96
N TRP A 96 -0.57 -15.45 4.19
CA TRP A 96 0.49 -15.58 3.19
C TRP A 96 0.09 -15.05 1.79
N ALA A 97 -1.17 -14.67 1.56
CA ALA A 97 -1.67 -14.20 0.27
C ALA A 97 -2.32 -12.82 0.39
N SER A 98 -2.07 -11.94 -0.58
CA SER A 98 -2.70 -10.64 -0.71
C SER A 98 -3.33 -10.49 -2.08
N LEU A 99 -4.39 -9.67 -2.19
CA LEU A 99 -4.98 -9.30 -3.47
C LEU A 99 -4.03 -8.35 -4.19
N GLY A 100 -3.61 -8.73 -5.40
CA GLY A 100 -2.78 -7.91 -6.28
C GLY A 100 -3.63 -7.02 -7.19
N ALA A 101 -3.22 -6.95 -8.46
CA ALA A 101 -3.97 -6.22 -9.47
C ALA A 101 -5.34 -6.87 -9.71
N VAL A 102 -6.36 -6.02 -9.90
CA VAL A 102 -7.72 -6.46 -10.22
C VAL A 102 -8.23 -5.77 -11.47
N LYS A 103 -9.07 -6.46 -12.25
CA LYS A 103 -9.73 -5.92 -13.44
C LYS A 103 -11.17 -6.38 -13.50
N VAL A 104 -12.09 -5.42 -13.57
CA VAL A 104 -13.53 -5.70 -13.76
C VAL A 104 -13.84 -5.67 -15.26
N SER A 105 -14.52 -6.68 -15.76
CA SER A 105 -14.94 -6.74 -17.16
C SER A 105 -16.42 -7.08 -17.27
N CYS A 106 -17.20 -6.18 -17.88
CA CYS A 106 -18.64 -6.33 -18.09
C CYS A 106 -18.93 -6.35 -19.59
N GLU A 107 -19.92 -7.15 -20.01
CA GLU A 107 -20.37 -7.17 -21.40
C GLU A 107 -21.10 -5.85 -21.74
N GLY A 108 -20.58 -5.14 -22.73
CA GLY A 108 -21.20 -3.95 -23.27
C GLY A 108 -22.53 -4.25 -23.99
N TRP A 109 -23.46 -3.30 -23.96
CA TRP A 109 -24.82 -3.54 -24.43
C TRP A 109 -24.90 -3.75 -25.95
N ASP A 110 -24.37 -2.81 -26.75
CA ASP A 110 -24.37 -2.84 -28.22
C ASP A 110 -22.95 -3.02 -28.81
N ARG A 111 -21.89 -2.70 -28.05
CA ARG A 111 -20.46 -2.90 -28.36
C ARG A 111 -19.66 -2.96 -27.06
N ALA A 112 -18.42 -3.44 -27.14
CA ALA A 112 -17.53 -3.59 -25.98
C ALA A 112 -17.18 -2.25 -25.30
N ASP A 113 -17.19 -1.15 -26.04
CA ASP A 113 -16.82 0.20 -25.59
C ASP A 113 -18.02 1.08 -25.17
N ASP A 114 -19.21 0.47 -25.03
CA ASP A 114 -20.41 1.21 -24.69
C ASP A 114 -20.45 1.70 -23.24
N LYS A 115 -21.05 2.87 -23.04
CA LYS A 115 -21.38 3.43 -21.71
C LYS A 115 -22.36 2.57 -20.91
N TYR A 116 -23.04 1.63 -21.57
CA TYR A 116 -24.05 0.78 -20.97
C TYR A 116 -23.63 -0.67 -21.10
N VAL A 117 -23.90 -1.44 -20.05
CA VAL A 117 -23.56 -2.85 -19.93
C VAL A 117 -24.79 -3.67 -19.59
N LEU A 118 -24.70 -4.97 -19.86
CA LEU A 118 -25.70 -5.94 -19.46
C LEU A 118 -25.65 -6.17 -17.93
N ARG A 119 -26.78 -6.01 -17.23
CA ARG A 119 -26.82 -6.29 -15.79
C ARG A 119 -26.45 -7.74 -15.52
N GLY A 120 -25.54 -7.96 -14.56
CA GLY A 120 -25.07 -9.29 -14.17
C GLY A 120 -24.05 -9.92 -15.13
N SER A 121 -23.55 -9.18 -16.12
CA SER A 121 -22.51 -9.66 -17.05
C SER A 121 -21.08 -9.43 -16.58
N CYS A 122 -20.90 -8.69 -15.48
CA CYS A 122 -19.59 -8.36 -14.94
C CYS A 122 -18.90 -9.58 -14.32
N GLY A 123 -17.62 -9.73 -14.63
CA GLY A 123 -16.68 -10.66 -13.97
C GLY A 123 -15.43 -9.92 -13.49
N LEU A 124 -14.71 -10.55 -12.57
CA LEU A 124 -13.48 -10.04 -11.97
C LEU A 124 -12.32 -10.96 -12.32
N ARG A 125 -11.28 -10.38 -12.92
CA ARG A 125 -9.94 -10.98 -13.00
C ARG A 125 -9.11 -10.42 -11.85
N TYR A 126 -8.48 -11.29 -11.07
CA TYR A 126 -7.67 -10.89 -9.93
C TYR A 126 -6.39 -11.72 -9.85
N GLU A 127 -5.34 -11.07 -9.36
CA GLU A 127 -4.07 -11.71 -9.06
C GLU A 127 -3.93 -11.95 -7.55
N LEU A 128 -3.31 -13.07 -7.18
CA LEU A 128 -2.89 -13.32 -5.80
C LEU A 128 -1.37 -13.18 -5.71
N VAL A 129 -0.91 -12.29 -4.84
CA VAL A 129 0.51 -12.06 -4.56
C VAL A 129 0.87 -12.62 -3.18
N SER A 130 2.13 -13.00 -2.99
CA SER A 130 2.61 -13.46 -1.69
C SER A 130 2.62 -12.28 -0.71
N SER A 131 1.84 -12.39 0.36
CA SER A 131 1.83 -11.44 1.47
C SER A 131 2.87 -11.78 2.53
N ALA A 132 3.61 -12.89 2.36
CA ALA A 132 4.79 -13.16 3.16
C ALA A 132 5.71 -11.96 3.02
N ASN A 133 5.81 -11.18 4.12
CA ASN A 133 6.57 -9.95 4.29
C ASN A 133 7.28 -9.53 3.01
N SER A 134 6.81 -8.46 2.38
CA SER A 134 7.64 -7.66 1.50
C SER A 134 8.81 -7.08 2.31
N SER A 135 9.72 -7.94 2.75
CA SER A 135 11.08 -7.67 3.23
C SER A 135 11.93 -7.32 2.02
N GLY A 136 11.40 -6.40 1.20
CA GLY A 136 12.11 -5.74 0.13
C GLY A 136 13.00 -4.67 0.76
N SER A 137 14.22 -5.09 1.13
CA SER A 137 15.37 -4.27 1.55
C SER A 137 15.50 -3.81 3.01
N ASP A 138 14.94 -4.56 3.97
CA ASP A 138 15.25 -4.34 5.40
C ASP A 138 16.77 -4.40 5.69
N TRP A 139 17.51 -5.23 4.94
CA TRP A 139 18.95 -5.34 5.08
C TRP A 139 19.70 -4.09 4.60
N ALA A 140 19.22 -3.42 3.54
CA ALA A 140 19.85 -2.20 3.04
C ALA A 140 19.61 -1.04 4.02
N SER A 141 18.38 -0.93 4.56
CA SER A 141 18.05 0.04 5.59
C SER A 141 18.83 -0.21 6.89
N THR A 142 18.97 -1.47 7.30
CA THR A 142 19.73 -1.85 8.49
C THR A 142 21.22 -1.54 8.31
N LEU A 143 21.81 -1.91 7.17
CA LEU A 143 23.20 -1.58 6.85
C LEU A 143 23.43 -0.06 6.80
N PHE A 144 22.52 0.69 6.18
CA PHE A 144 22.60 2.14 6.15
C PHE A 144 22.64 2.75 7.55
N LEU A 145 21.75 2.30 8.45
CA LEU A 145 21.73 2.78 9.84
C LEU A 145 23.04 2.44 10.57
N ILE A 146 23.54 1.21 10.44
CA ILE A 146 24.80 0.80 11.08
C ILE A 146 25.97 1.65 10.57
N VAL A 147 26.11 1.80 9.25
CA VAL A 147 27.20 2.58 8.65
C VAL A 147 27.08 4.07 9.00
N PHE A 148 25.88 4.63 8.97
CA PHE A 148 25.63 6.03 9.30
C PHE A 148 26.01 6.35 10.75
N TRP A 149 25.54 5.54 11.71
CA TRP A 149 25.86 5.75 13.13
C TRP A 149 27.31 5.44 13.47
N ALA A 150 27.93 4.46 12.82
CA ALA A 150 29.37 4.20 12.97
C ALA A 150 30.20 5.39 12.47
N PHE A 151 29.88 5.93 11.29
CA PHE A 151 30.55 7.11 10.74
C PHE A 151 30.33 8.35 11.61
N PHE A 152 29.08 8.61 12.04
CA PHE A 152 28.77 9.72 12.93
C PHE A 152 29.51 9.60 14.27
N GLY A 153 29.51 8.41 14.88
CA GLY A 153 30.25 8.14 16.11
C GLY A 153 31.76 8.32 15.96
N TYR A 154 32.33 7.90 14.82
CA TYR A 154 33.75 8.11 14.51
C TYR A 154 34.10 9.60 14.42
N ILE A 155 33.29 10.40 13.73
CA ILE A 155 33.49 11.86 13.64
C ILE A 155 33.41 12.51 15.02
N VAL A 156 32.40 12.16 15.83
CA VAL A 156 32.26 12.66 17.20
C VAL A 156 33.47 12.28 18.05
N LEU A 157 33.94 11.03 17.95
CA LEU A 157 35.12 10.55 18.65
C LEU A 157 36.38 11.35 18.26
N CYS A 158 36.60 11.60 16.96
CA CYS A 158 37.70 12.44 16.48
C CYS A 158 37.60 13.88 17.01
N CYS A 159 36.40 14.47 17.04
CA CYS A 159 36.19 15.80 17.61
C CYS A 159 36.52 15.81 19.11
N LEU A 160 36.11 14.79 19.86
CA LEU A 160 36.43 14.67 21.29
C LEU A 160 37.93 14.50 21.53
N TYR A 161 38.62 13.68 20.73
CA TYR A 161 40.09 13.55 20.79
C TYR A 161 40.81 14.85 20.43
N ALA A 162 40.29 15.66 19.51
CA ALA A 162 40.89 16.95 19.19
C ALA A 162 40.72 17.99 20.32
N ILE A 163 39.63 17.92 21.09
CA ILE A 163 39.34 18.84 22.19
C ILE A 163 40.03 18.40 23.50
N PHE A 164 40.02 17.10 23.79
CA PHE A 164 40.44 16.55 25.08
C PHE A 164 41.68 15.64 25.01
N GLY A 165 42.22 15.40 23.81
CA GLY A 165 43.42 14.60 23.64
C GLY A 165 44.65 15.27 24.22
N PRO A 166 45.65 14.50 24.68
CA PRO A 166 46.94 15.04 25.10
C PRO A 166 47.54 15.83 23.93
N ARG A 167 47.83 17.12 24.13
CA ARG A 167 48.69 17.84 23.21
C ARG A 167 50.02 17.10 23.20
N PRO A 168 50.55 16.67 22.06
CA PRO A 168 51.93 16.22 22.03
C PRO A 168 52.75 17.44 22.46
N ASP A 169 53.34 17.36 23.65
CA ASP A 169 54.46 18.21 24.00
C ASP A 169 55.52 17.91 22.96
N THR A 170 55.55 18.71 21.89
CA THR A 170 56.66 18.74 20.98
C THR A 170 57.86 19.16 21.81
N LEU A 171 58.56 18.17 22.36
CA LEU A 171 59.92 18.25 22.82
C LEU A 171 60.80 18.49 21.58
N GLY A 172 60.63 19.67 20.98
CA GLY A 172 61.56 20.26 20.05
C GLY A 172 62.75 20.72 20.85
N SER A 173 63.64 19.78 21.19
CA SER A 173 65.01 20.09 21.57
C SER A 173 65.67 20.80 20.39
N ALA A 174 65.59 22.13 20.38
CA ALA A 174 66.48 22.95 19.56
C ALA A 174 67.90 22.80 20.13
N PRO A 175 68.91 22.42 19.32
CA PRO A 175 70.27 22.25 19.82
C PRO A 175 70.91 23.62 20.03
N GLY A 176 71.43 23.83 21.24
CA GLY A 176 72.44 24.85 21.50
C GLY A 176 71.90 26.17 22.05
N GLN A 177 71.90 26.30 23.37
CA GLN A 177 71.99 27.59 24.05
C GLN A 177 72.85 27.40 25.31
N GLY A 178 74.16 27.54 25.13
CA GLY A 178 75.04 27.94 26.23
C GLY A 178 74.81 29.42 26.57
N PRO A 179 75.27 29.92 27.73
CA PRO A 179 74.87 31.23 28.26
C PRO A 179 75.33 32.46 27.44
N ASP A 180 76.17 32.27 26.41
CA ASP A 180 76.91 33.35 25.76
C ASP A 180 76.63 33.46 24.24
N ALA A 181 75.37 33.40 23.82
CA ALA A 181 75.01 33.70 22.42
C ALA A 181 74.56 35.17 22.26
N PRO A 182 75.18 35.97 21.36
CA PRO A 182 74.79 37.36 21.13
C PRO A 182 73.40 37.43 20.46
N PRO A 183 72.59 38.47 20.74
CA PRO A 183 71.25 38.57 20.17
C PRO A 183 71.31 38.72 18.64
N PRO A 184 70.42 38.05 17.89
CA PRO A 184 70.33 38.23 16.44
C PRO A 184 69.86 39.66 16.09
N PRO A 185 70.30 40.20 14.95
CA PRO A 185 70.11 41.61 14.60
C PRO A 185 68.64 41.88 14.25
N TYR A 186 68.05 42.94 14.81
CA TYR A 186 66.71 43.40 14.43
C TYR A 186 66.76 44.15 13.09
N PRO A 187 65.91 43.79 12.11
CA PRO A 187 65.57 44.66 11.01
C PRO A 187 64.15 45.22 11.16
N GLY A 188 64.06 46.56 11.24
CA GLY A 188 62.98 47.34 10.63
C GLY A 188 61.68 47.54 11.42
N GLN A 189 61.47 48.77 11.88
CA GLN A 189 60.13 49.31 12.16
C GLN A 189 59.31 49.40 10.86
N GLY A 190 58.02 49.04 10.95
CA GLY A 190 56.98 49.82 10.25
C GLY A 190 56.21 49.12 9.12
N LYS A 191 55.29 48.23 9.46
CA LYS A 191 53.97 48.18 8.82
C LYS A 191 52.96 47.77 9.89
N PRO A 192 51.86 48.50 10.11
CA PRO A 192 50.90 48.09 11.11
C PRO A 192 50.24 46.81 10.61
N ASP A 193 50.34 45.73 11.39
CA ASP A 193 49.59 44.52 11.13
C ASP A 193 48.11 44.89 11.09
N SER A 194 47.55 44.89 9.88
CA SER A 194 46.12 45.01 9.65
C SER A 194 45.44 43.98 10.55
N TRP A 195 44.59 44.41 11.48
CA TRP A 195 43.75 43.53 12.26
C TRP A 195 42.92 42.68 11.29
N ARG A 196 43.31 41.41 11.12
CA ARG A 196 42.56 40.43 10.34
C ARG A 196 41.76 39.58 11.33
N PRO A 197 40.44 39.80 11.44
CA PRO A 197 39.62 38.94 12.29
C PRO A 197 39.71 37.51 11.77
N GLY A 198 40.09 36.58 12.64
CA GLY A 198 40.12 35.16 12.32
C GLY A 198 38.72 34.62 12.02
N PHE A 199 38.66 33.39 11.49
CA PHE A 199 37.42 32.68 11.18
C PHE A 199 36.37 32.74 12.30
N TRP A 200 36.80 32.60 13.56
CA TRP A 200 35.93 32.66 14.74
C TRP A 200 35.38 34.06 15.04
N SER A 201 36.14 35.11 14.74
CA SER A 201 35.68 36.50 14.86
C SER A 201 34.63 36.82 13.79
N GLY A 202 34.76 36.25 12.58
CA GLY A 202 33.76 36.38 11.51
C GLY A 202 32.43 35.71 11.85
N MET A 203 32.45 34.51 12.42
CA MET A 203 31.22 33.82 12.87
C MET A 203 30.55 34.53 14.06
N GLY A 204 31.33 34.91 15.08
CA GLY A 204 30.79 35.60 16.25
C GLY A 204 30.15 36.95 15.91
N LEU A 205 30.81 37.73 15.06
CA LEU A 205 30.32 39.04 14.64
C LEU A 205 29.12 38.93 13.67
N GLY A 206 29.09 37.90 12.82
CA GLY A 206 27.95 37.60 11.95
C GLY A 206 26.67 37.23 12.70
N ALA A 207 26.78 36.46 13.78
CA ALA A 207 25.64 36.10 14.62
C ALA A 207 25.05 37.31 15.38
N ILE A 208 25.91 38.24 15.83
CA ILE A 208 25.48 39.49 16.48
C ILE A 208 24.85 40.44 15.45
N ALA A 209 25.46 40.59 14.28
CA ALA A 209 24.92 41.41 13.20
C ALA A 209 23.55 40.90 12.71
N ALA A 210 23.34 39.58 12.63
CA ALA A 210 22.05 38.99 12.27
C ALA A 210 20.95 39.27 13.32
N ARG A 211 21.32 39.44 14.60
CA ARG A 211 20.39 39.81 15.68
C ARG A 211 20.07 41.30 15.71
N LEU A 212 20.99 42.16 15.28
CA LEU A 212 20.81 43.62 15.31
C LEU A 212 20.22 44.18 14.02
N PHE A 213 20.53 43.57 12.88
CA PHE A 213 20.16 44.07 11.54
C PHE A 213 19.31 43.07 10.73
N GLY A 214 18.91 41.95 11.32
CA GLY A 214 17.96 41.04 10.69
C GLY A 214 16.61 41.73 10.48
N PRO A 215 15.97 41.62 9.29
CA PRO A 215 14.71 42.28 9.04
C PRO A 215 13.65 41.78 10.03
N GLY A 216 13.12 42.72 10.81
CA GLY A 216 12.04 42.48 11.76
C GLY A 216 10.87 41.84 11.02
N ARG A 217 10.64 40.55 11.28
CA ARG A 217 9.50 39.81 10.71
C ARG A 217 8.23 40.40 11.32
N GLN A 218 7.63 41.35 10.60
CA GLN A 218 6.35 41.95 10.92
C GLN A 218 5.34 40.82 11.15
N ARG A 219 4.93 40.64 12.41
CA ARG A 219 3.71 39.93 12.74
C ARG A 219 2.55 40.89 12.49
N THR A 220 2.00 40.87 11.28
CA THR A 220 0.65 41.35 11.06
C THR A 220 -0.32 40.31 11.61
N ALA A 221 -1.01 40.71 12.68
CA ALA A 221 -2.18 40.05 13.24
C ALA A 221 -3.47 40.60 12.59
N TYR A 222 -4.56 39.85 12.81
CA TYR A 222 -5.99 40.18 12.64
C TYR A 222 -6.72 39.54 11.42
N PRO A 223 -8.05 39.29 11.48
CA PRO A 223 -8.69 38.17 12.21
C PRO A 223 -10.02 37.67 11.58
N TYR A 224 -10.41 36.40 11.72
CA TYR A 224 -11.83 36.04 11.92
C TYR A 224 -11.95 34.57 12.37
N GLY A 225 -12.29 34.35 13.64
CA GLY A 225 -13.04 33.16 14.08
C GLY A 225 -14.55 33.49 14.09
N PRO A 226 -15.42 32.82 14.87
CA PRO A 226 -15.26 31.57 15.61
C PRO A 226 -16.54 30.67 15.68
N SER A 227 -16.41 29.56 16.43
CA SER A 227 -17.41 28.90 17.31
C SER A 227 -18.50 28.03 16.65
N TYR A 228 -18.95 26.90 17.21
CA TYR A 228 -19.16 26.48 18.61
C TYR A 228 -18.89 24.95 18.72
N GLY A 229 -18.17 24.39 19.71
CA GLY A 229 -18.63 24.04 21.07
C GLY A 229 -19.75 22.98 21.04
N THR A 230 -19.77 21.83 21.73
CA THR A 230 -19.01 21.22 22.83
C THR A 230 -19.60 19.82 23.08
N MET A 231 -18.79 18.80 23.45
CA MET A 231 -18.98 17.97 24.67
C MET A 231 -17.87 16.89 24.82
N PRO A 232 -17.33 16.63 26.04
CA PRO A 232 -16.32 15.61 26.37
C PRO A 232 -16.90 14.50 27.32
N PRO A 233 -16.12 13.75 28.14
CA PRO A 233 -15.22 12.63 27.82
C PRO A 233 -15.52 11.33 28.64
N SER A 234 -15.15 10.15 28.13
CA SER A 234 -14.84 8.91 28.89
C SER A 234 -14.38 7.84 27.87
N GLY A 235 -13.37 7.00 28.04
CA GLY A 235 -12.38 6.77 29.07
C GLY A 235 -11.31 5.81 28.53
N ALA A 236 -10.17 5.75 29.25
CA ALA A 236 -9.13 4.70 29.24
C ALA A 236 -8.55 4.23 27.88
N GLN A 237 -7.39 4.79 27.52
CA GLN A 237 -6.42 4.09 26.67
C GLN A 237 -5.52 3.24 27.57
N ASP A 238 -5.80 1.94 27.65
CA ASP A 238 -4.85 0.98 28.22
C ASP A 238 -3.80 0.62 27.17
N TYR A 239 -2.58 1.12 27.39
CA TYR A 239 -1.36 0.62 26.78
C TYR A 239 -1.01 -0.72 27.42
N TYR A 240 -1.19 -1.82 26.70
CA TYR A 240 -0.60 -3.11 27.09
C TYR A 240 0.64 -3.38 26.23
N TYR A 241 1.81 -3.08 26.81
CA TYR A 241 3.08 -3.67 26.43
C TYR A 241 3.06 -5.13 26.90
N GLY A 242 3.07 -6.07 25.96
CA GLY A 242 3.08 -7.50 26.25
C GLY A 242 4.25 -8.20 25.60
N HIS A 243 5.41 -8.18 26.26
CA HIS A 243 6.38 -9.27 26.11
C HIS A 243 5.78 -10.52 26.76
N ASN A 244 5.81 -11.67 26.10
CA ASN A 244 6.16 -12.95 26.71
C ASN A 244 6.41 -14.05 25.67
N HIS A 245 7.45 -14.82 25.97
CA HIS A 245 7.87 -16.04 25.29
C HIS A 245 6.88 -17.20 25.53
N ALA A 246 6.79 -18.05 24.51
CA ALA A 246 6.49 -19.49 24.52
C ALA A 246 5.24 -20.01 25.29
N ALA A 247 4.26 -20.49 24.53
CA ALA A 247 3.52 -21.74 24.83
C ALA A 247 2.71 -22.19 23.58
N ASP A 248 3.08 -23.34 23.02
CA ASP A 248 2.27 -24.41 22.42
C ASP A 248 0.96 -24.10 21.63
N VAL A 249 1.07 -24.15 20.29
CA VAL A 249 0.23 -24.75 19.20
C VAL A 249 -1.16 -25.33 19.61
N PRO A 250 -2.32 -25.03 18.93
CA PRO A 250 -2.60 -25.55 17.58
C PRO A 250 -3.48 -24.72 16.60
N SER A 251 -3.21 -24.89 15.30
CA SER A 251 -4.18 -24.97 14.20
C SER A 251 -5.35 -23.97 14.14
N SER A 252 -5.10 -22.72 13.77
CA SER A 252 -6.14 -21.92 13.08
C SER A 252 -5.49 -21.11 11.96
N SER A 253 -5.99 -21.28 10.73
CA SER A 253 -5.55 -20.50 9.59
C SER A 253 -6.06 -19.07 9.76
N THR A 254 -5.28 -18.21 10.40
CA THR A 254 -5.63 -16.80 10.54
C THR A 254 -5.81 -16.19 9.15
N THR A 255 -7.00 -15.66 8.89
CA THR A 255 -7.36 -14.92 7.68
C THR A 255 -7.34 -13.43 7.96
N HIS A 256 -7.01 -12.62 6.96
CA HIS A 256 -7.07 -11.16 7.02
C HIS A 256 -7.84 -10.61 5.81
N SER A 257 -8.34 -9.39 5.95
CA SER A 257 -8.94 -8.67 4.82
C SER A 257 -7.83 -8.02 3.99
N SER A 258 -7.80 -8.32 2.70
CA SER A 258 -6.85 -7.76 1.74
C SER A 258 -7.61 -7.01 0.64
N ALA A 259 -7.02 -5.93 0.14
CA ALA A 259 -7.64 -5.06 -0.86
C ALA A 259 -6.74 -4.91 -2.10
N GLY A 260 -7.32 -5.12 -3.28
CA GLY A 260 -6.71 -4.86 -4.58
C GLY A 260 -7.37 -3.68 -5.29
N PHE A 261 -6.62 -2.98 -6.13
CA PHE A 261 -7.11 -1.85 -6.91
C PHE A 261 -6.85 -2.08 -8.40
N GLY A 262 -7.76 -1.58 -9.23
CA GLY A 262 -7.55 -1.55 -10.66
C GLY A 262 -8.75 -1.09 -11.46
N GLY A 263 -8.56 -1.05 -12.78
CA GLY A 263 -9.52 -0.49 -13.71
C GLY A 263 -10.47 -1.52 -14.31
N THR A 264 -11.06 -1.13 -15.43
CA THR A 264 -11.96 -1.98 -16.21
C THR A 264 -11.36 -2.41 -17.52
N GLU A 265 -11.91 -3.49 -18.06
CA GLU A 265 -11.61 -3.97 -19.40
C GLU A 265 -12.90 -4.23 -20.16
N ASN A 266 -12.94 -3.72 -21.38
CA ASN A 266 -14.08 -3.81 -22.27
C ASN A 266 -14.27 -5.25 -22.78
N ARG A 267 -15.53 -5.68 -22.93
CA ARG A 267 -15.92 -7.00 -23.40
C ARG A 267 -17.20 -6.96 -24.21
#